data_AF-A0A967AEW3-F1
#
_entry.id   AF-A0A967AEW3-F1
#
_cell.length_a   1.000
_cell.length_b   1.000
_cell.length_c   1.000
_cell.angle_alpha   90.00
_cell.angle_beta   90.00
_cell.angle_gamma   90.00
#
_symmetry.space_group_name_H-M   'P 1'
#
loop_
_entity.id
_entity.type
_entity.pdbx_description
1 polymer ?
#
loop_
_entity_poly.entity_id
_entity_poly.type
_entity_poly.pdbx_seq_one_letter_code
_entity_poly.pdbx_strand_id
1 'polypeptide(L)' 'MEVHFDPHDHHVILTGAGGYEARLDWAAALNLGSLLIKKAEEAEPPAMPGKTYCPSTERDRR' A
#
# COMPACT_ATOMS: atom_id res chain seq x y z
N MET A 1 -2.33 -1.19 -10.23
CA MET A 1 -3.47 -1.29 -9.32
C MET A 1 -4.02 0.10 -9.18
N GLU A 2 -5.30 0.27 -9.48
CA GLU A 2 -5.98 1.57 -9.46
C GLU A 2 -7.00 1.57 -8.32
N VAL A 3 -7.20 2.74 -7.70
CA VAL A 3 -8.12 2.90 -6.57
C VAL A 3 -9.07 4.04 -6.90
N HIS A 4 -10.36 3.75 -6.91
CA HIS A 4 -11.41 4.72 -7.13
C HIS A 4 -12.31 4.81 -5.91
N PHE A 5 -12.82 6.00 -5.65
CA PHE A 5 -13.80 6.25 -4.61
C PHE A 5 -15.14 6.55 -5.27
N ASP A 6 -16.18 5.81 -4.86
CA ASP A 6 -17.55 6.11 -5.24
C ASP A 6 -18.25 6.86 -4.09
N PRO A 7 -18.49 8.18 -4.22
CA PRO A 7 -19.16 8.98 -3.20
C PRO A 7 -20.65 8.68 -3.06
N HIS A 8 -21.29 8.09 -4.07
CA HIS A 8 -22.73 7.87 -4.08
C HIS A 8 -23.10 6.62 -3.28
N ASP A 9 -22.35 5.54 -3.49
CA ASP A 9 -22.61 4.27 -2.82
C ASP A 9 -21.72 4.06 -1.59
N HIS A 10 -20.83 5.00 -1.26
CA HIS A 10 -19.85 4.88 -0.17
C HIS A 10 -18.99 3.63 -0.29
N HIS A 11 -18.40 3.42 -1.46
CA HIS A 11 -17.51 2.30 -1.73
C HIS A 11 -16.12 2.76 -2.17
N VAL A 12 -15.13 1.90 -1.91
CA VAL A 12 -13.80 1.96 -2.52
C VAL A 12 -13.71 0.82 -3.53
N ILE A 13 -13.32 1.15 -4.75
CA ILE A 13 -13.17 0.21 -5.86
C ILE A 13 -11.69 0.02 -6.13
N LEU A 14 -11.24 -1.23 -6.07
CA LEU A 14 -9.87 -1.63 -6.36
C LEU A 14 -9.83 -2.37 -7.69
N THR A 15 -9.07 -1.84 -8.66
CA THR A 15 -8.89 -2.46 -9.98
C THR A 15 -7.49 -3.05 -10.09
N GLY A 16 -7.44 -4.38 -10.24
CA GLY A 16 -6.23 -5.18 -10.37
C GLY A 16 -5.79 -5.39 -11.81
N ALA A 17 -4.56 -5.90 -11.99
CA ALA A 17 -4.10 -6.36 -13.30
C ALA A 17 -4.97 -7.54 -13.78
N GLY A 18 -5.42 -7.49 -15.04
CA GLY A 18 -6.33 -8.48 -15.60
C GLY A 18 -7.83 -8.15 -15.45
N GLY A 19 -8.16 -6.92 -15.03
CA GLY A 19 -9.56 -6.44 -14.98
C GLY A 19 -10.35 -6.95 -13.78
N TYR A 20 -9.68 -7.49 -12.77
CA TYR A 20 -10.33 -7.83 -11.51
C TYR A 20 -10.75 -6.56 -10.77
N GLU A 21 -12.00 -6.51 -10.33
CA GLU A 21 -12.56 -5.41 -9.55
C GLU A 21 -13.03 -5.93 -8.18
N ALA A 22 -12.56 -5.30 -7.10
CA ALA A 22 -13.07 -5.51 -5.76
C ALA A 22 -13.74 -4.24 -5.24
N ARG A 23 -14.99 -4.37 -4.80
CA ARG A 23 -15.74 -3.29 -4.15
C ARG A 23 -15.75 -3.51 -2.66
N LEU A 24 -15.32 -2.50 -1.93
CA LEU A 24 -15.21 -2.52 -0.47
C LEU A 24 -16.10 -1.41 0.08
N ASP A 25 -16.92 -1.73 1.07
CA ASP A 25 -17.49 -0.69 1.92
C ASP A 25 -16.36 0.02 2.72
N TRP A 26 -16.70 1.13 3.38
CA TRP A 26 -15.71 1.91 4.12
C TRP A 26 -15.03 1.13 5.25
N ALA A 27 -15.78 0.28 5.96
CA ALA A 27 -15.22 -0.49 7.06
C ALA A 27 -14.21 -1.53 6.54
N ALA A 28 -14.54 -2.22 5.46
CA ALA A 28 -13.68 -3.16 4.77
C ALA A 28 -12.43 -2.45 4.19
N ALA A 29 -12.60 -1.28 3.59
CA ALA A 29 -11.49 -0.48 3.05
C ALA A 29 -10.51 -0.03 4.16
N LEU A 30 -11.04 0.43 5.30
CA LEU A 30 -10.22 0.81 6.46
C LEU A 30 -9.45 -0.39 7.02
N ASN A 31 -10.12 -1.53 7.20
CA ASN A 31 -9.50 -2.76 7.69
C ASN A 31 -8.41 -3.26 6.74
N LEU A 32 -8.65 -3.21 5.43
CA LEU A 32 -7.65 -3.56 4.41
C LEU A 32 -6.45 -2.62 4.49
N GLY A 33 -6.67 -1.31 4.63
CA GLY A 33 -5.61 -0.32 4.82
C GLY A 33 -4.73 -0.64 6.03
N SER A 34 -5.32 -0.92 7.20
CA SER A 34 -4.58 -1.32 8.40
C SER A 34 -3.78 -2.60 8.21
N LEU A 35 -4.35 -3.59 7.51
CA LEU A 35 -3.66 -4.84 7.21
C LEU A 35 -2.45 -4.61 6.30
N LEU A 36 -2.61 -3.79 5.26
CA LEU A 36 -1.53 -3.47 4.31
C LEU A 36 -0.39 -2.72 4.99
N ILE A 37 -0.69 -1.76 5.88
CA ILE A 37 0.33 -1.06 6.67
C ILE A 37 1.13 -2.05 7.52
N LYS A 38 0.43 -2.90 8.28
CA LYS A 38 1.10 -3.92 9.11
C LYS A 38 1.97 -4.86 8.28
N LYS A 39 1.51 -5.25 7.09
CA LYS A 39 2.28 -6.11 6.19
C LYS A 39 3.49 -5.39 5.59
N ALA A 40 3.40 -4.09 5.34
CA ALA A 40 4.53 -3.28 4.93
C ALA A 40 5.59 -3.22 6.04
N GLU A 41 5.18 -2.98 7.29
CA GLU A 41 6.07 -3.00 8.47
C GLU A 41 6.76 -4.36 8.66
N GLU A 42 6.03 -5.47 8.47
CA GLU A 42 6.60 -6.82 8.53
C GLU A 42 7.56 -7.13 7.36
N ALA A 43 7.35 -6.48 6.20
CA ALA A 43 8.19 -6.66 5.01
C ALA A 43 9.43 -5.76 5.02
N GLU A 44 9.45 -4.67 5.79
CA GLU A 44 10.64 -3.87 5.98
C GLU A 44 11.72 -4.71 6.66
N PRO A 45 12.92 -4.83 6.07
CA PRO A 45 14.01 -5.54 6.71
C PRO A 45 14.34 -4.83 8.03
N PRO A 46 14.61 -5.58 9.12
CA PRO A 46 14.95 -4.98 10.39
C PRO A 46 16.10 -3.99 10.18
N ALA A 47 15.94 -2.77 10.69
CA ALA A 47 16.98 -1.76 10.66
C ALA A 47 18.28 -2.39 11.20
N MET A 48 19.24 -2.65 10.32
CA MET A 48 20.51 -3.24 10.72
C MET A 48 21.16 -2.26 11.70
N PRO A 49 21.51 -2.70 12.94
CA PRO A 49 22.17 -1.82 13.89
C PRO A 49 23.48 -1.29 13.27
N GLY A 50 23.59 0.03 13.12
CA GLY A 50 24.82 0.69 12.66
C GLY A 50 24.84 1.18 11.20
N LYS A 51 23.74 1.11 10.44
CA LYS A 51 23.63 1.82 9.15
C LYS A 51 22.43 2.75 9.15
N THR A 52 22.67 4.03 9.43
CA THR A 52 21.71 5.10 9.16
C THR A 52 21.48 5.12 7.64
N TYR A 53 20.26 4.80 7.21
CA TYR A 53 19.85 4.91 5.81
C TYR A 53 20.06 6.36 5.35
N CYS A 54 20.98 6.56 4.39
CA CYS A 54 21.29 7.87 3.83
C CYS A 54 20.90 7.85 2.34
N PRO A 55 19.79 8.51 1.94
CA PRO A 55 19.21 8.37 0.61
C PRO A 55 20.03 9.06 -0.51
N SER A 56 21.17 9.68 -0.20
CA SER A 56 22.01 10.40 -1.17
C SER A 56 22.96 9.51 -1.98
N THR A 57 23.13 8.23 -1.65
CA THR A 57 24.13 7.35 -2.31
C THR A 57 23.57 6.35 -3.32
N GLU A 58 22.25 6.16 -3.41
CA GLU A 58 21.66 5.17 -4.32
C GLU A 58 21.15 5.76 -5.64
N ARG A 59 21.16 7.09 -5.80
CA ARG A 59 20.66 7.75 -7.02
C ARG A 59 21.67 7.82 -8.17
N ASP A 60 22.89 7.32 -8.00
CA ASP A 60 24.00 7.46 -8.96
C ASP A 60 24.48 6.13 -9.58
N ARG A 61 23.61 5.12 -9.61
CA ARG A 61 23.83 3.92 -10.43
C ARG A 61 22.62 3.63 -11.32
N ARG A 62 22.48 4.44 -12.37
CA ARG A 62 22.24 3.99 -13.75
C ARG A 62 22.18 5.16 -14.71
#